data_AF-A0A964VTK4-F1
#
_entry.id   AF-A0A964VTK4-F1
#
_cell.length_a   1.000
_cell.length_b   1.000
_cell.length_c   1.000
_cell.angle_alpha   90.00
_cell.angle_beta   90.00
_cell.angle_gamma   90.00
#
_symmetry.space_group_name_H-M   'P 1'
#
loop_
_entity.id
_entity.type
_entity.pdbx_description
1 polymer ?
#
loop_
_entity_poly.entity_id
_entity_poly.type
_entity_poly.pdbx_seq_one_letter_code
_entity_poly.pdbx_strand_id
1 'polypeptide(L)'
;MYLLAGIVGLIYRTILKKFAKNSPRGATKNIGRNDRLLRLAIGVGLLLWAMLTTWSPILIFLSGFAIFEAIFSWCGFYAAMGKNTCPVE
;
A
#
# COMPACT_ATOMS: atom_id res chain seq x y z
N MET A 1 5.86 -12.30 -8.86
CA MET A 1 5.78 -10.82 -8.74
C MET A 1 4.81 -10.36 -7.66
N TYR A 2 3.57 -10.86 -7.62
CA TYR A 2 2.62 -10.52 -6.54
C TYR A 2 3.05 -10.99 -5.13
N LEU A 3 3.56 -12.22 -5.01
CA LEU A 3 4.11 -12.71 -3.74
C LEU A 3 5.27 -11.81 -3.25
N LEU A 4 6.15 -11.40 -4.18
CA LEU A 4 7.24 -10.47 -3.88
C LEU A 4 6.71 -9.11 -3.41
N ALA A 5 5.71 -8.55 -4.08
CA ALA A 5 5.07 -7.30 -3.68
C ALA A 5 4.46 -7.38 -2.27
N GLY A 6 3.80 -8.51 -1.95
CA GLY A 6 3.27 -8.78 -0.62
C GLY A 6 4.36 -8.90 0.44
N ILE A 7 5.43 -9.65 0.17
CA ILE A 7 6.59 -9.80 1.08
C ILE A 7 7.25 -8.45 1.32
N VAL A 8 7.52 -7.68 0.27
CA VAL A 8 8.10 -6.33 0.37
C VAL A 8 7.20 -5.41 1.17
N GLY A 9 5.88 -5.44 0.94
CA GLY A 9 4.90 -4.69 1.71
C GLY A 9 4.91 -5.03 3.20
N LEU A 10 5.00 -6.32 3.54
CA LEU A 10 5.09 -6.79 4.94
C LEU A 10 6.41 -6.38 5.59
N ILE A 11 7.53 -6.58 4.90
CA ILE A 11 8.86 -6.17 5.39
C ILE A 11 8.89 -4.67 5.62
N TYR A 12 8.44 -3.88 4.64
CA TYR A 12 8.39 -2.43 4.76
C TYR A 12 7.52 -1.97 5.94
N ARG A 13 6.32 -2.56 6.09
CA ARG A 13 5.42 -2.27 7.20
C ARG A 13 6.02 -2.64 8.56
N THR A 14 6.68 -3.79 8.67
CA THR A 14 7.30 -4.24 9.93
C THR A 14 8.52 -3.39 10.30
N ILE A 15 9.36 -3.02 9.33
CA ILE A 15 10.47 -2.09 9.52
C ILE A 15 9.95 -0.75 10.05
N LEU A 16 9.00 -0.11 9.36
CA LEU A 16 8.45 1.18 9.80
C LEU A 16 7.82 1.10 11.19
N LYS A 17 7.05 0.04 11.48
CA LYS A 17 6.47 -0.14 12.82
C LYS A 17 7.52 -0.37 13.90
N LYS A 18 8.64 -1.01 13.59
CA LYS A 18 9.73 -1.25 14.54
C LYS A 18 10.47 0.04 14.89
N PHE A 19 10.73 0.89 13.90
CA PHE A 19 11.47 2.14 14.09
C PHE A 19 10.60 3.32 14.53
N ALA A 20 9.29 3.27 14.32
CA ALA A 20 8.39 4.38 14.61
C ALA A 20 7.35 4.07 15.71
N LYS A 21 7.73 3.26 16.71
CA LYS A 21 6.92 3.07 17.93
C LYS A 21 6.62 4.46 18.55
N ASN A 22 5.35 4.70 18.90
CA ASN A 22 4.81 5.96 19.46
C ASN A 22 4.74 7.16 18.49
N SER A 23 4.86 6.95 17.18
CA SER A 23 4.66 7.98 16.16
C SER A 23 3.42 7.67 15.32
N PRO A 24 2.74 8.68 14.71
CA PRO A 24 1.69 8.43 13.71
C PRO A 24 2.15 7.51 12.56
N ARG A 25 3.47 7.43 12.33
CA ARG A 25 4.10 6.52 11.37
C ARG A 25 3.98 5.02 11.74
N GLY A 26 3.79 4.70 13.03
CA GLY A 26 3.63 3.35 13.56
C GLY A 26 2.18 2.85 13.57
N ALA A 27 1.22 3.64 13.09
CA ALA A 27 -0.20 3.32 13.14
C ALA A 27 -0.55 2.01 12.41
N THR A 28 -1.49 1.24 12.96
CA THR A 28 -1.94 -0.02 12.36
C THR A 28 -2.75 0.19 11.08
N LYS A 29 -3.53 1.28 11.03
CA LYS A 29 -4.23 1.82 9.86
C LYS A 29 -3.92 3.31 9.75
N ASN A 30 -3.76 3.81 8.53
CA ASN A 30 -3.50 5.24 8.29
C ASN A 30 -4.32 5.86 7.15
N ILE A 31 -5.20 5.06 6.55
CA ILE A 31 -5.97 5.40 5.37
C ILE A 31 -7.44 5.14 5.64
N GLY A 32 -8.27 6.13 5.31
CA GLY A 32 -9.73 6.03 5.34
C GLY A 32 -10.31 5.20 4.19
N ARG A 33 -11.64 5.00 4.20
CA ARG A 33 -12.34 4.18 3.20
C ARG A 33 -12.18 4.70 1.76
N ASN A 34 -12.18 6.02 1.58
CA ASN A 34 -12.06 6.65 0.26
C ASN A 34 -10.66 6.43 -0.35
N ASP A 35 -9.60 6.73 0.40
CA ASP A 35 -8.21 6.52 -0.06
C ASP A 35 -7.89 5.03 -0.31
N ARG A 36 -8.52 4.13 0.46
CA ARG A 36 -8.43 2.69 0.28
C ARG A 36 -9.03 2.25 -1.05
N LEU A 37 -10.22 2.75 -1.38
CA LEU A 37 -10.90 2.41 -2.63
C LEU A 37 -10.12 2.95 -3.83
N LEU A 38 -9.60 4.18 -3.73
CA LEU A 38 -8.76 4.77 -4.77
C LEU A 38 -7.51 3.91 -5.04
N ARG A 39 -6.81 3.43 -4.00
CA ARG A 39 -5.65 2.55 -4.15
C ARG A 39 -6.00 1.21 -4.78
N LEU A 40 -7.15 0.64 -4.43
CA LEU A 40 -7.63 -0.59 -5.06
C LEU A 40 -7.92 -0.36 -6.55
N ALA A 41 -8.59 0.74 -6.90
CA ALA A 41 -8.89 1.09 -8.28
C ALA A 41 -7.61 1.31 -9.11
N ILE A 42 -6.62 2.02 -8.55
CA ILE A 42 -5.31 2.21 -9.19
C ILE A 42 -4.58 0.88 -9.36
N GLY A 43 -4.57 0.02 -8.34
CA GLY A 43 -3.95 -1.29 -8.39
C GLY A 43 -4.56 -2.17 -9.49
N VAL A 44 -5.88 -2.25 -9.57
CA VAL A 44 -6.58 -3.01 -10.62
C VAL A 44 -6.34 -2.39 -12.01
N GLY A 45 -6.40 -1.07 -12.13
CA GLY A 45 -6.12 -0.36 -13.39
C GLY A 45 -4.71 -0.63 -13.93
N LEU A 46 -3.70 -0.58 -13.05
CA LEU A 46 -2.31 -0.91 -13.40
C LEU A 46 -2.14 -2.39 -13.80
N LEU A 47 -2.88 -3.30 -13.17
CA LEU A 47 -2.85 -4.72 -13.56
C LEU A 47 -3.42 -4.92 -14.97
N LEU A 48 -4.60 -4.35 -15.22
CA LEU A 48 -5.24 -4.43 -16.53
C LEU A 48 -4.36 -3.81 -17.60
N TRP A 49 -3.77 -2.64 -17.32
CA TRP A 49 -2.81 -2.02 -18.22
C TRP A 49 -1.62 -2.96 -18.50
N ALA A 50 -1.01 -3.52 -17.46
CA ALA A 50 0.13 -4.40 -17.61
C ALA A 50 -0.20 -5.63 -18.47
N MET A 51 -1.37 -6.25 -18.24
CA MET A 51 -1.83 -7.42 -19.00
C MET A 51 -2.18 -7.10 -20.45
N LEU A 52 -2.78 -5.93 -20.71
CA LEU A 52 -3.27 -5.55 -22.04
C LEU A 52 -2.21 -4.90 -22.94
N THR A 53 -1.07 -4.47 -22.39
CA THR A 53 -0.06 -3.72 -23.16
C THR A 53 1.31 -4.38 -23.13
N THR A 54 2.05 -4.26 -22.03
CA THR A 54 3.51 -4.49 -22.01
C THR A 54 3.95 -5.76 -21.27
N TRP A 55 3.09 -6.37 -20.46
CA TRP A 55 3.45 -7.43 -19.50
C TRP A 55 4.66 -7.08 -18.61
N SER A 56 4.87 -5.79 -18.36
CA SER A 56 6.02 -5.29 -17.61
C SER A 56 5.98 -5.81 -16.17
N PRO A 57 7.01 -6.54 -15.70
CA PRO A 57 7.08 -7.04 -14.33
C PRO A 57 7.00 -5.93 -13.28
N ILE A 58 7.47 -4.72 -13.62
CA ILE A 58 7.43 -3.55 -12.74
C ILE A 58 5.99 -3.09 -12.53
N LEU A 59 5.18 -3.01 -13.59
CA LEU A 59 3.77 -2.61 -13.47
C LEU A 59 2.96 -3.62 -12.67
N ILE A 60 3.22 -4.91 -12.89
CA ILE A 60 2.61 -6.02 -12.13
C ILE A 60 3.00 -5.93 -10.65
N PHE A 61 4.27 -5.61 -10.34
CA PHE A 61 4.73 -5.41 -8.98
C PHE A 61 4.06 -4.19 -8.31
N LEU A 62 4.01 -3.04 -8.99
CA LEU A 62 3.39 -1.82 -8.46
C LEU A 62 1.89 -2.01 -8.23
N SER A 63 1.20 -2.70 -9.13
CA SER A 63 -0.20 -3.10 -8.95
C SER A 63 -0.37 -3.95 -7.68
N GLY A 64 0.45 -4.99 -7.52
CA GLY A 64 0.40 -5.86 -6.35
C GLY A 64 0.69 -5.11 -5.05
N PHE A 65 1.61 -4.16 -5.07
CA PHE A 65 1.91 -3.32 -3.92
C PHE A 65 0.74 -2.38 -3.57
N ALA A 66 0.11 -1.74 -4.56
CA ALA A 66 -1.06 -0.89 -4.35
C ALA A 66 -2.27 -1.66 -3.78
N ILE A 67 -2.49 -2.89 -4.27
CA ILE A 67 -3.54 -3.79 -3.76
C ILE A 67 -3.22 -4.20 -2.32
N PHE A 68 -1.96 -4.51 -2.02
CA PHE A 68 -1.52 -4.80 -0.65
C PHE A 68 -1.82 -3.62 0.30
N GLU A 69 -1.48 -2.38 -0.08
CA GLU A 69 -1.79 -1.18 0.72
C GLU A 69 -3.31 -1.05 0.98
N ALA A 70 -4.12 -1.34 -0.04
CA ALA A 70 -5.57 -1.34 0.09
C ALA A 70 -6.08 -2.46 1.03
N ILE A 71 -5.56 -3.68 0.96
CA ILE A 71 -5.98 -4.79 1.83
C ILE A 71 -5.73 -4.45 3.30
N PHE A 72 -4.54 -3.96 3.62
CA PHE A 72 -4.14 -3.67 5.00
C PHE A 72 -4.64 -2.32 5.52
N SER A 73 -5.35 -1.53 4.71
CA SER A 73 -5.81 -0.16 5.03
C SER A 73 -4.66 0.70 5.56
N TRP A 74 -3.49 0.52 4.97
CA TRP A 74 -2.24 1.10 5.40
C TRP A 74 -1.37 1.39 4.19
N CYS A 75 -1.02 2.66 4.01
CA CYS A 75 -0.09 3.08 2.99
C CYS A 75 1.29 3.38 3.58
N GLY A 76 2.31 2.85 2.92
CA GLY A 76 3.69 3.11 3.28
C GLY A 76 4.09 4.59 3.19
N PHE A 77 3.66 5.26 2.12
CA PHE A 77 3.96 6.67 1.88
C PHE A 77 3.35 7.59 2.95
N TYR A 78 2.09 7.35 3.33
CA TYR A 78 1.45 8.11 4.40
C TYR A 78 2.12 7.85 5.75
N ALA A 79 2.48 6.59 6.02
CA ALA A 79 3.25 6.24 7.21
C ALA A 79 4.63 6.93 7.23
N ALA A 80 5.36 7.01 6.12
CA ALA A 80 6.64 7.71 6.06
C ALA A 80 6.49 9.22 6.35
N MET A 81 5.47 9.85 5.78
CA MET A 81 5.15 11.27 6.00
C MET A 81 4.51 11.55 7.37
N GLY A 82 4.07 10.53 8.11
CA GLY A 82 3.32 10.70 9.36
C GLY A 82 1.89 11.23 9.17
N LYS A 83 1.30 11.05 7.98
CA LYS A 83 -0.09 11.40 7.70
C LYS A 83 -1.03 10.25 8.06
N ASN A 84 -2.20 10.59 8.59
CA ASN A 84 -3.27 9.65 8.87
C ASN A 84 -4.60 10.28 8.40
N THR A 85 -5.29 9.63 7.46
CA THR A 85 -6.62 10.04 6.97
C THR A 85 -7.73 9.15 7.51
N CYS A 86 -7.42 8.25 8.47
CA CYS A 86 -8.46 7.55 9.20
C CYS A 86 -9.32 8.57 9.97
N PRO A 87 -10.66 8.44 9.93
CA PRO A 87 -11.51 9.25 10.78
C PRO A 87 -11.14 9.00 12.24
N VAL A 88 -11.09 10.09 13.01
CA VAL A 88 -11.01 10.02 14.47
C VAL A 88 -12.41 9.65 14.92
N GLU A 89 -12.58 8.44 15.46
CA GLU A 89 -13.81 8.06 16.15
C GLU A 89 -13.94 8.84 17.46
#